data_AF-A0A0C2H5X2-F1
#
_entry.id   AF-A0A0C2H5X2-F1
#
_cell.length_a   1.000
_cell.length_b   1.000
_cell.length_c   1.000
_cell.angle_alpha   90.00
_cell.angle_beta   90.00
_cell.angle_gamma   90.00
#
_symmetry.space_group_name_H-M   'P 1'
#
loop_
_entity.id
_entity.type
_entity.pdbx_description
1 polymer ?
#
loop_
_entity_poly.entity_id
_entity_poly.type
_entity_poly.pdbx_seq_one_letter_code
_entity_poly.pdbx_strand_id
1 'polypeptide(L)'
;MLCWVADGVVAHAFYPRDGRLHFDADEDWSLNSVSGVNLYQTAVHEIGHLLGLEHSVDPRAVMFAARRPYNPNFALGDDDVRAVRVLFPLGEDAAKDKEARRNEMKGLSRDREMTLSQVVENLHGGLPQEQVESSDMELTFPFPLPLLPRN
;
A
#
# COMPACT_ATOMS: atom_id res chain seq x y z
N MET A 1 -4.89 9.98 21.55
CA MET A 1 -4.91 9.17 20.31
C MET A 1 -6.06 8.20 20.44
N LEU A 2 -7.21 8.55 19.86
CA LEU A 2 -8.43 7.74 19.87
C LEU A 2 -9.06 7.93 18.49
N CYS A 3 -9.24 6.84 17.74
CA CYS A 3 -9.94 6.83 16.47
C CYS A 3 -11.45 6.89 16.78
N TRP A 4 -12.12 7.97 16.35
CA TRP A 4 -13.57 8.06 16.44
C TRP A 4 -14.16 7.51 15.16
N VAL A 5 -14.92 6.45 15.28
CA VAL A 5 -15.68 5.87 14.18
C VAL A 5 -17.05 5.61 14.78
N ALA A 6 -18.01 6.47 14.43
CA ALA A 6 -19.37 6.56 14.99
C ALA A 6 -19.88 5.24 15.60
N ASP A 7 -20.25 5.34 16.89
CA ASP A 7 -20.74 4.29 17.82
C ASP A 7 -19.73 3.79 18.88
N GLY A 8 -18.43 4.11 18.75
CA GLY A 8 -17.43 3.75 19.76
C GLY A 8 -15.99 3.88 19.26
N VAL A 9 -15.04 3.30 19.99
CA VAL A 9 -13.65 3.15 19.53
C VAL A 9 -13.52 1.73 18.95
N VAL A 10 -13.73 1.59 17.65
CA VAL A 10 -13.66 0.29 16.95
C VAL A 10 -12.25 -0.31 16.94
N ALA A 11 -11.24 0.56 16.93
CA ALA A 11 -9.83 0.20 17.00
C ALA A 11 -9.01 1.42 17.46
N HIS A 12 -7.80 1.19 17.95
CA HIS A 12 -6.81 2.25 18.15
C HIS A 12 -5.39 1.71 18.05
N ALA A 13 -4.51 2.54 17.50
CA ALA A 13 -3.07 2.35 17.54
C ALA A 13 -2.36 3.44 18.35
N PHE A 14 -1.26 3.03 18.96
CA PHE A 14 -0.34 3.95 19.61
C PHE A 14 0.79 4.31 18.65
N TYR A 15 1.28 5.55 18.76
CA TYR A 15 2.42 6.02 17.97
C TYR A 15 3.66 5.11 18.12
N PRO A 16 4.62 5.18 17.17
CA PRO A 16 5.71 4.21 17.00
C PRO A 16 6.50 3.82 18.26
N ARG A 17 6.57 4.69 19.27
CA ARG A 17 7.29 4.39 20.53
C ARG A 17 6.63 3.32 21.38
N ASP A 18 5.31 3.22 21.34
CA ASP A 18 4.55 2.16 22.03
C ASP A 18 4.28 1.02 21.06
N GLY A 19 3.74 1.33 19.87
CA GLY A 19 3.60 0.37 18.79
C GLY A 19 2.49 -0.68 18.97
N ARG A 20 1.66 -0.57 20.01
CA ARG A 20 0.47 -1.42 20.16
C ARG A 20 -0.66 -0.97 19.24
N LEU A 21 -1.45 -1.96 18.82
CA LEU A 21 -2.66 -1.77 18.04
C LEU A 21 -3.71 -2.75 18.59
N HIS A 22 -4.89 -2.23 18.89
CA HIS A 22 -6.00 -3.02 19.42
C HIS A 22 -7.23 -2.84 18.54
N PHE A 23 -7.93 -3.95 18.31
CA PHE A 23 -9.26 -3.98 17.71
C PHE A 23 -10.26 -4.32 18.80
N ASP A 24 -11.42 -3.67 18.77
CA ASP A 24 -12.54 -4.05 19.64
C ASP A 24 -13.10 -5.40 19.17
N ALA A 25 -13.18 -6.36 20.08
CA ALA A 25 -13.64 -7.71 19.78
C ALA A 25 -15.18 -7.79 19.65
N ASP A 26 -15.90 -6.77 20.12
CA ASP A 26 -17.37 -6.72 20.08
C ASP A 26 -17.90 -6.21 18.74
N GLU A 27 -17.03 -5.75 17.84
CA GLU A 27 -17.40 -5.27 16.50
C GLU A 27 -17.70 -6.43 15.52
N ASP A 28 -18.69 -6.22 14.66
CA ASP A 28 -19.01 -7.15 13.55
C ASP A 28 -18.00 -6.97 12.40
N TRP A 29 -16.84 -7.61 12.54
CA TRP A 29 -15.75 -7.51 11.57
C TRP A 29 -16.05 -8.25 10.27
N SER A 30 -15.84 -7.57 9.15
CA SER A 30 -15.96 -8.13 7.81
C SER A 30 -14.73 -7.81 6.94
N LEU A 31 -14.51 -8.59 5.88
CA LEU A 31 -13.42 -8.35 4.92
C LEU A 31 -13.92 -7.83 3.58
N ASN A 32 -15.04 -8.37 3.09
CA ASN A 32 -15.56 -8.10 1.75
C ASN A 32 -17.07 -7.83 1.75
N SER A 33 -17.57 -7.12 2.77
CA SER A 33 -19.00 -6.85 2.95
C SER A 33 -19.27 -5.37 3.21
N VAL A 34 -20.37 -4.86 2.65
CA VAL A 34 -20.91 -3.53 2.98
C VAL A 34 -21.58 -3.48 4.35
N SER A 35 -21.85 -4.65 4.95
CA SER A 35 -22.30 -4.78 6.34
C SER A 35 -21.10 -4.96 7.28
N GLY A 36 -21.26 -4.49 8.51
CA GLY A 36 -20.23 -4.57 9.55
C GLY A 36 -19.15 -3.49 9.45
N VAL A 37 -18.03 -3.72 10.13
CA VAL A 37 -16.80 -2.90 10.07
C VAL A 37 -15.77 -3.63 9.23
N ASN A 38 -15.22 -2.97 8.23
CA ASN A 38 -14.21 -3.60 7.40
C ASN A 38 -12.85 -3.67 8.12
N LEU A 39 -12.42 -4.87 8.50
CA LEU A 39 -11.19 -5.10 9.24
C LEU A 39 -9.95 -4.66 8.45
N TYR A 40 -9.91 -4.94 7.14
CA TYR A 40 -8.76 -4.59 6.31
C TYR A 40 -8.55 -3.07 6.22
N GLN A 41 -9.59 -2.32 5.88
CA GLN A 41 -9.50 -0.85 5.79
C GLN A 41 -9.17 -0.21 7.14
N THR A 42 -9.76 -0.73 8.23
CA THR A 42 -9.49 -0.26 9.60
C THR A 42 -8.06 -0.56 10.00
N ALA A 43 -7.56 -1.77 9.74
CA ALA A 43 -6.18 -2.15 10.03
C ALA A 43 -5.17 -1.26 9.30
N VAL A 44 -5.41 -0.93 8.01
CA VAL A 44 -4.50 -0.05 7.26
C VAL A 44 -4.47 1.37 7.87
N HIS A 45 -5.60 1.89 8.34
CA HIS A 45 -5.67 3.17 9.05
C HIS A 45 -4.84 3.15 10.34
N GLU A 46 -5.08 2.15 11.21
CA GLU A 46 -4.39 2.04 12.49
C GLU A 46 -2.89 1.74 12.32
N ILE A 47 -2.50 0.96 11.31
CA ILE A 47 -1.09 0.77 10.95
C ILE A 47 -0.45 2.09 10.51
N GLY A 48 -1.18 2.98 9.84
CA GLY A 48 -0.69 4.33 9.54
C GLY A 48 -0.28 5.08 10.81
N HIS A 49 -1.07 4.99 11.88
CA HIS A 49 -0.72 5.55 13.19
C HIS A 49 0.50 4.86 13.83
N LEU A 50 0.62 3.53 13.72
CA LEU A 50 1.83 2.80 14.16
C LEU A 50 3.09 3.30 13.46
N LEU A 51 2.97 3.70 12.19
CA LEU A 51 4.05 4.26 11.39
C LEU A 51 4.31 5.74 11.67
N GLY A 52 3.46 6.40 12.46
CA GLY A 52 3.61 7.81 12.84
C GLY A 52 2.78 8.78 12.00
N LEU A 53 1.88 8.30 11.15
CA LEU A 53 0.95 9.16 10.41
C LEU A 53 -0.12 9.73 11.32
N GLU A 54 -0.46 10.99 11.13
CA GLU A 54 -1.61 11.65 11.75
C GLU A 54 -2.83 11.61 10.84
N HIS A 55 -3.98 12.01 11.37
CA HIS A 55 -5.18 12.09 10.56
C HIS A 55 -5.04 13.08 9.39
N SER A 56 -5.51 12.68 8.22
CA SER A 56 -5.61 13.55 7.05
C SER A 56 -6.94 14.29 7.03
N VAL A 57 -6.95 15.47 6.43
CA VAL A 57 -8.16 16.23 6.08
C VAL A 57 -8.74 15.83 4.73
N ASP A 58 -8.00 15.06 3.90
CA ASP A 58 -8.49 14.59 2.60
C ASP A 58 -9.49 13.44 2.80
N PRO A 59 -10.77 13.59 2.40
CA PRO A 59 -11.78 12.56 2.53
C PRO A 59 -11.57 11.37 1.59
N ARG A 60 -10.47 11.30 0.85
CA ARG A 60 -10.06 10.12 0.07
C ARG A 60 -8.86 9.41 0.69
N ALA A 61 -8.18 10.03 1.65
CA ALA A 61 -7.07 9.42 2.35
C ALA A 61 -7.56 8.30 3.28
N VAL A 62 -6.72 7.30 3.46
CA VAL A 62 -6.94 6.24 4.43
C VAL A 62 -6.88 6.81 5.84
N MET A 63 -5.98 7.76 6.10
CA MET A 63 -5.85 8.41 7.41
C MET A 63 -6.95 9.44 7.74
N PHE A 64 -8.03 9.54 6.97
CA PHE A 64 -9.14 10.44 7.32
C PHE A 64 -9.88 9.96 8.58
N ALA A 65 -10.17 10.88 9.50
CA ALA A 65 -10.72 10.60 10.83
C ALA A 65 -12.22 10.24 10.85
N ALA A 66 -12.70 9.42 9.91
CA ALA A 66 -14.11 9.00 9.88
C ALA A 66 -14.28 7.57 9.38
N ARG A 67 -15.35 6.90 9.87
CA ARG A 67 -15.79 5.60 9.37
C ARG A 67 -16.00 5.65 7.87
N ARG A 68 -15.46 4.65 7.17
CA ARG A 68 -15.77 4.44 5.75
C ARG A 68 -16.56 3.15 5.53
N PRO A 69 -17.51 3.16 4.59
CA PRO A 69 -18.10 1.94 4.11
C PRO A 69 -17.03 1.06 3.45
N TYR A 70 -17.34 -0.22 3.27
CA TYR A 70 -16.49 -1.10 2.47
C TYR A 70 -16.31 -0.57 1.05
N ASN A 71 -15.05 -0.45 0.62
CA ASN A 71 -14.67 -0.14 -0.74
C ASN A 71 -13.90 -1.32 -1.35
N PRO A 72 -14.43 -2.01 -2.38
CA PRO A 72 -13.70 -3.09 -3.06
C PRO A 72 -12.47 -2.60 -3.83
N ASN A 73 -12.41 -1.30 -4.15
CA ASN A 73 -11.29 -0.65 -4.81
C ASN A 73 -10.47 0.17 -3.81
N PHE A 74 -10.37 -0.29 -2.56
CA PHE A 74 -9.60 0.39 -1.52
C PHE A 74 -8.13 0.50 -1.91
N ALA A 75 -7.61 1.72 -1.85
CA ALA A 75 -6.23 2.04 -2.17
C ALA A 75 -5.77 3.22 -1.31
N LEU A 76 -4.45 3.34 -1.15
CA LEU A 76 -3.85 4.49 -0.49
C LEU A 76 -4.11 5.77 -1.29
N GLY A 77 -4.50 6.84 -0.60
CA GLY A 77 -4.59 8.17 -1.20
C GLY A 77 -3.21 8.76 -1.44
N ASP A 78 -3.12 9.72 -2.35
CA ASP A 78 -1.86 10.43 -2.62
C ASP A 78 -1.28 11.08 -1.36
N ASP A 79 -2.15 11.50 -0.42
CA ASP A 79 -1.76 12.09 0.85
C ASP A 79 -1.06 11.08 1.76
N ASP A 80 -1.61 9.87 1.90
CA ASP A 80 -1.02 8.78 2.68
C ASP A 80 0.37 8.42 2.11
N VAL A 81 0.47 8.32 0.78
CA VAL A 81 1.71 7.98 0.07
C VAL A 81 2.77 9.07 0.23
N ARG A 82 2.38 10.36 0.20
CA ARG A 82 3.32 11.45 0.45
C ARG A 82 3.78 11.45 1.89
N ALA A 83 2.86 11.31 2.84
CA ALA A 83 3.16 11.37 4.26
C ALA A 83 4.12 10.25 4.69
N VAL A 84 3.89 9.01 4.24
CA VAL A 84 4.80 7.89 4.55
C VAL A 84 6.19 8.08 3.94
N ARG A 85 6.29 8.69 2.75
CA ARG A 85 7.60 8.99 2.12
C ARG A 85 8.37 10.10 2.84
N VAL A 86 7.68 10.99 3.54
CA VAL A 86 8.34 12.00 4.40
C VAL A 86 8.93 11.33 5.64
N LEU A 87 8.21 10.39 6.25
CA LEU A 87 8.70 9.66 7.43
C LEU A 87 9.76 8.60 7.10
N PHE A 88 9.60 7.94 5.94
CA PHE A 88 10.48 6.87 5.46
C PHE A 88 10.95 7.20 4.03
N PRO A 89 11.96 8.07 3.89
CA PRO A 89 12.54 8.38 2.59
C PRO A 89 13.08 7.12 1.93
N LEU A 90 12.93 7.03 0.61
CA LEU A 90 13.61 5.99 -0.16
C LEU A 90 15.11 6.21 -0.04
N GLY A 91 15.85 5.18 0.34
CA GLY A 91 17.31 5.20 0.25
C GLY A 91 17.77 5.45 -1.19
N GLU A 92 18.99 5.97 -1.34
CA GLU A 92 19.61 6.28 -2.64
C GLU A 92 19.50 5.12 -3.65
N ASP A 93 19.62 3.88 -3.18
CA ASP A 93 19.56 2.69 -4.03
C ASP A 93 18.14 2.41 -4.54
N ALA A 94 17.12 2.58 -3.69
CA ALA A 94 15.73 2.45 -4.11
C ALA A 94 15.30 3.56 -5.07
N ALA A 95 15.92 4.75 -4.97
CA ALA A 95 15.69 5.84 -5.93
C ALA A 95 16.27 5.53 -7.31
N LYS A 96 17.46 4.94 -7.37
CA LYS A 96 18.09 4.47 -8.62
C LYS A 96 17.27 3.37 -9.29
N ASP A 97 16.78 2.40 -8.53
CA ASP A 97 15.94 1.32 -9.06
C ASP A 97 14.64 1.85 -9.66
N LYS A 98 14.04 2.87 -9.04
CA LYS A 98 12.83 3.52 -9.54
C LYS A 98 13.07 4.23 -10.87
N GLU A 99 14.19 4.93 -10.98
CA GLU A 99 14.55 5.63 -12.21
C GLU A 99 14.94 4.64 -13.32
N ALA A 100 15.63 3.54 -12.98
CA ALA A 100 15.91 2.44 -13.90
C ALA A 100 14.61 1.84 -14.47
N ARG A 101 13.65 1.45 -13.61
CA ARG A 101 12.34 0.94 -14.06
C ARG A 101 11.53 1.93 -14.88
N ARG A 102 11.59 3.22 -14.53
CA ARG A 102 10.94 4.29 -15.30
C ARG A 102 11.56 4.43 -16.69
N ASN A 103 12.88 4.30 -16.80
CA ASN A 103 13.59 4.38 -18.07
C ASN A 103 13.39 3.11 -18.91
N GLU A 104 13.31 1.93 -18.31
CA GLU A 104 12.89 0.69 -18.98
C GLU A 104 11.48 0.82 -19.56
N MET A 105 10.50 1.32 -18.79
CA MET A 105 9.12 1.49 -19.25
C MET A 105 9.00 2.53 -20.37
N LYS A 106 9.83 3.59 -20.35
CA LYS A 106 9.95 4.55 -21.46
C LYS A 106 10.62 3.93 -22.69
N GLY A 107 11.60 3.04 -22.49
CA GLY A 107 12.20 2.24 -23.56
C GLY A 107 11.16 1.36 -24.23
N LEU A 108 10.41 0.59 -23.44
CA LEU A 108 9.31 -0.25 -23.92
C LEU A 108 8.22 0.53 -24.67
N SER A 109 7.92 1.75 -24.23
CA SER A 109 6.97 2.64 -24.92
C SER A 109 7.52 3.19 -26.23
N ARG A 110 8.83 3.46 -26.31
CA ARG A 110 9.52 3.87 -27.54
C ARG A 110 9.61 2.74 -28.56
N ASP A 111 9.87 1.52 -28.08
CA ASP A 111 9.94 0.33 -28.91
C ASP A 111 8.56 -0.07 -29.47
N ARG A 112 7.46 0.37 -28.84
CA ARG A 112 6.10 0.23 -29.38
C ARG A 112 5.73 1.28 -30.44
N GLU A 113 6.47 2.38 -30.56
CA GLU A 113 6.27 3.40 -31.61
C GLU A 113 7.04 3.10 -32.91
N MET A 114 7.68 1.94 -33.03
CA MET A 114 8.50 1.53 -34.18
C MET A 114 8.25 0.03 -34.44
N THR A 115 7.72 -0.50 -35.55
CA THR A 115 7.27 -0.03 -36.86
C THR A 115 6.01 -0.83 -37.28
N LEU A 116 5.12 -0.27 -38.10
CA LEU A 116 4.04 -1.03 -38.79
C LEU A 116 4.58 -2.25 -39.57
N SER A 117 5.88 -2.25 -39.88
CA SER A 117 6.62 -3.31 -40.56
C SER A 117 6.75 -4.60 -39.73
N GLN A 118 6.86 -4.53 -38.40
CA GLN A 118 6.98 -5.72 -37.53
C GLN A 118 5.65 -6.43 -37.25
N VAL A 119 4.50 -5.76 -37.43
CA VAL A 119 3.17 -6.39 -37.28
C VAL A 119 2.89 -7.36 -38.44
N VAL A 120 3.48 -7.13 -39.62
CA VAL A 120 3.28 -7.97 -40.81
C VAL A 120 4.06 -9.29 -40.72
N GLU A 121 5.21 -9.33 -40.04
CA GLU A 121 6.01 -10.54 -39.89
C GLU A 121 5.43 -11.55 -38.89
N ASN A 122 4.72 -11.06 -37.85
CA ASN A 122 4.20 -11.91 -36.78
C ASN A 122 2.88 -12.65 -37.12
N LEU A 123 2.36 -12.53 -38.34
CA LEU A 123 1.17 -13.26 -38.80
C LEU A 123 1.44 -14.73 -39.18
N HIS A 124 2.70 -15.20 -39.11
CA HIS A 124 3.09 -16.50 -39.68
C HIS A 124 3.83 -17.46 -38.73
N GLY A 125 3.88 -17.21 -37.41
CA GLY A 125 4.64 -18.06 -36.48
C GLY A 125 3.89 -18.34 -35.18
N GLY A 126 3.48 -19.60 -34.98
CA GLY A 126 2.77 -20.06 -33.79
C GLY A 126 3.62 -20.06 -32.50
N LEU A 127 2.93 -19.85 -31.37
CA LEU A 127 3.48 -19.81 -30.01
C LEU A 127 3.59 -21.22 -29.39
N PRO A 128 4.67 -21.51 -28.64
CA PRO A 128 4.61 -22.43 -27.51
C PRO A 128 4.52 -21.68 -26.17
N GLN A 129 3.71 -22.22 -25.26
CA GLN A 129 3.62 -21.85 -23.84
C GLN A 129 4.56 -22.70 -23.00
N GLU A 130 5.17 -22.12 -21.95
CA GLU A 130 5.47 -22.77 -20.65
C GLU A 130 6.07 -21.72 -19.70
N GLN A 131 5.43 -21.33 -18.59
CA GLN A 131 5.26 -21.95 -17.25
C GLN A 131 6.01 -21.11 -16.20
N VAL A 132 5.27 -20.52 -15.26
CA VAL A 132 5.81 -19.76 -14.11
C VAL A 132 5.53 -20.59 -12.86
N GLU A 133 6.60 -21.12 -12.27
CA GLU A 133 6.58 -21.86 -11.01
C GLU A 133 6.50 -20.87 -9.83
N SER A 134 5.54 -21.10 -8.92
CA SER A 134 5.43 -20.38 -7.66
C SER A 134 6.25 -21.07 -6.58
N SER A 135 7.21 -20.38 -5.98
CA SER A 135 7.74 -20.74 -4.68
C SER A 135 8.19 -19.49 -3.90
N ASP A 136 7.76 -19.49 -2.63
CA ASP A 136 8.37 -18.84 -1.47
C ASP A 136 8.29 -17.31 -1.34
N MET A 137 7.19 -16.85 -0.72
CA MET A 137 7.07 -15.50 -0.18
C MET A 137 7.43 -15.49 1.31
N GLU A 138 8.72 -15.55 1.63
CA GLU A 138 9.23 -15.15 2.94
C GLU A 138 9.33 -13.62 2.98
N LEU A 139 8.52 -12.98 3.83
CA LEU A 139 8.56 -11.52 4.04
C LEU A 139 9.75 -11.13 4.91
N THR A 140 10.94 -11.10 4.31
CA THR A 140 12.12 -10.46 4.91
C THR A 140 12.08 -8.96 4.59
N PHE A 141 12.00 -8.12 5.63
CA PHE A 141 12.13 -6.67 5.48
C PHE A 141 13.56 -6.33 4.98
N PRO A 142 13.72 -5.68 3.81
CA PRO A 142 15.03 -5.45 3.20
C PRO A 142 15.85 -4.34 3.88
N PHE A 143 15.40 -3.80 5.02
CA PHE A 143 16.05 -2.68 5.68
C PHE A 143 16.13 -2.89 7.20
N PRO A 144 17.26 -2.54 7.84
CA PRO A 144 17.35 -2.51 9.30
C PRO A 144 16.41 -1.43 9.84
N LEU A 145 15.58 -1.81 10.83
CA LEU A 145 14.70 -0.85 11.50
C LEU A 145 15.55 0.28 12.13
N PRO A 146 15.14 1.55 11.98
CA PRO A 146 15.88 2.66 12.58
C PRO A 146 15.90 2.50 14.10
N LEU A 147 17.10 2.52 14.67
CA LEU A 147 17.30 2.48 16.12
C LEU A 147 16.84 3.81 16.71
N LEU A 148 15.66 3.81 17.32
CA LEU A 148 15.20 4.94 18.13
C LEU A 148 16.04 5.00 19.42
N PRO A 149 16.47 6.21 19.86
CA PRO A 149 17.26 6.36 21.07
C PRO A 149 16.46 5.87 22.29
N ARG A 150 17.07 4.98 23.07
CA ARG A 150 16.53 4.52 24.36
C ARG A 150 16.62 5.68 25.35
N ASN A 151 15.51 6.00 26.01
CA ASN A 151 15.47 6.87 27.18
C ASN A 151 15.31 5.98 28.42
#